data_AF-A0A662WXE3-F1
#
_entry.id   AF-A0A662WXE3-F1
#
_cell.length_a   1.000
_cell.length_b   1.000
_cell.length_c   1.000
_cell.angle_alpha   90.00
_cell.angle_beta   90.00
_cell.angle_gamma   90.00
#
_symmetry.space_group_name_H-M   'P 1'
#
loop_
_entity.id
_entity.type
_entity.pdbx_description
1 polymer ?
#
loop_
_entity_poly.entity_id
_entity_poly.type
_entity_poly.pdbx_seq_one_letter_code
_entity_poly.pdbx_strand_id
1 'polypeptide(L)'
;MRYQSPRKNSGFFVLKSVARGDDEHTLYHTLYRYLVLFGLPDRNPSEEKGIDKVWQVLLKHLRPEDAAASQPQRSSRRAAAASATQAPATTAKEEYKHDQSLYSLASGSNPIIRRCRQGLGAISGASEMLRKLVDFNPSQRPTLKQVMYHPMFSVLQASAAESRGPADYVIRYYKNTSAGEPSPPDV
;
A
#
# COMPACT_ATOMS: atom_id res chain seq x y z
N MET A 1 30.79 12.80 28.77
CA MET A 1 30.14 12.63 27.45
C MET A 1 29.27 11.37 27.47
N ARG A 2 27.94 11.50 27.37
CA ARG A 2 27.03 10.33 27.34
C ARG A 2 26.96 9.78 25.91
N TYR A 3 27.44 8.56 25.72
CA TYR A 3 27.33 7.82 24.46
C TYR A 3 25.85 7.47 24.23
N GLN A 4 25.17 8.19 23.35
CA GLN A 4 23.81 7.84 22.93
C GLN A 4 23.90 6.69 21.91
N SER A 5 23.30 5.55 22.25
CA SER A 5 23.24 4.39 21.36
C SER A 5 22.61 4.76 20.01
N PRO A 6 23.24 4.44 18.86
CA PRO A 6 22.72 4.76 17.52
C PRO A 6 21.36 4.12 17.20
N ARG A 7 20.88 3.18 18.04
CA ARG A 7 19.64 2.43 17.83
C ARG A 7 18.37 3.29 17.95
N LYS A 8 18.44 4.47 18.55
CA LYS A 8 17.27 5.36 18.74
C LYS A 8 16.96 6.26 17.54
N ASN A 9 17.85 6.34 16.53
CA ASN A 9 17.67 7.21 15.35
C ASN A 9 17.37 6.43 14.06
N SER A 10 16.85 5.21 14.16
CA SER A 10 16.39 4.47 12.97
C SER A 10 15.05 5.08 12.55
N GLY A 11 14.93 5.67 11.35
CA GLY A 11 13.67 6.20 10.80
C GLY A 11 12.50 5.20 10.78
N PHE A 12 12.81 3.92 10.97
CA PHE A 12 11.84 2.83 11.12
C PHE A 12 11.53 2.47 12.59
N PHE A 13 11.83 3.31 13.58
CA PHE A 13 11.58 3.01 14.99
C PHE A 13 10.10 2.74 15.26
N VAL A 14 9.23 3.61 14.73
CA VAL A 14 7.78 3.44 14.82
C VAL A 14 7.36 2.12 14.17
N LEU A 15 7.85 1.83 12.96
CA LEU A 15 7.54 0.59 12.25
C LEU A 15 7.98 -0.66 13.03
N LYS A 16 9.17 -0.62 13.65
CA LYS A 16 9.67 -1.71 14.51
C LYS A 16 8.84 -1.86 15.79
N SER A 17 8.33 -0.76 16.33
CA SER A 17 7.44 -0.80 17.49
C SER A 17 6.10 -1.40 17.13
N VAL A 18 5.52 -0.99 15.99
CA VAL A 18 4.26 -1.52 15.46
C VAL A 18 4.41 -3.02 15.15
N ALA A 19 5.47 -3.42 14.44
CA ALA A 19 5.73 -4.81 14.12
C ALA A 19 5.99 -5.70 15.35
N ARG A 20 6.43 -5.12 16.48
CA ARG A 20 6.62 -5.85 17.74
C ARG A 20 5.32 -6.12 18.50
N GLY A 21 4.27 -5.34 18.24
CA GLY A 21 2.94 -5.54 18.82
C GLY A 21 1.91 -6.05 17.80
N ASP A 22 2.36 -6.54 16.63
CA ASP A 22 1.50 -7.08 15.59
C ASP A 22 1.28 -8.59 15.78
N ASP A 23 0.65 -8.93 16.90
CA ASP A 23 0.42 -10.32 17.32
C ASP A 23 -0.49 -11.07 16.33
N GLU A 24 -1.36 -10.35 15.63
CA GLU A 24 -2.28 -10.88 14.61
C GLU A 24 -1.68 -10.89 13.18
N HIS A 25 -0.41 -10.52 13.03
CA HIS A 25 0.26 -10.45 11.73
C HIS A 25 -0.48 -9.57 10.69
N THR A 26 -1.20 -8.55 11.16
CA THR A 26 -2.00 -7.65 10.33
C THR A 26 -1.16 -6.95 9.28
N LEU A 27 0.06 -6.52 9.63
CA LEU A 27 0.97 -5.85 8.69
C LEU A 27 1.37 -6.80 7.56
N TYR A 28 1.70 -8.05 7.92
CA TYR A 28 2.05 -9.10 6.97
C TYR A 28 0.88 -9.44 6.06
N HIS A 29 -0.30 -9.70 6.62
CA HIS A 29 -1.50 -10.00 5.85
C HIS A 29 -1.91 -8.84 4.94
N THR A 30 -1.77 -7.60 5.39
CA THR A 30 -2.07 -6.41 4.59
C THR A 30 -1.10 -6.30 3.41
N LEU A 31 0.20 -6.48 3.64
CA LEU A 31 1.20 -6.48 2.57
C LEU A 31 0.93 -7.61 1.58
N TYR A 32 0.68 -8.83 2.05
CA TYR A 32 0.39 -9.98 1.20
C TYR A 32 -0.86 -9.75 0.34
N ARG A 33 -1.97 -9.31 0.94
CA ARG A 33 -3.21 -8.99 0.22
C ARG A 33 -2.99 -7.90 -0.82
N TYR A 34 -2.21 -6.86 -0.50
CA TYR A 34 -1.85 -5.84 -1.49
C TYR A 34 -1.12 -6.47 -2.68
N LEU A 35 -0.09 -7.29 -2.44
CA LEU A 35 0.71 -7.92 -3.49
C LEU A 35 -0.12 -8.88 -4.35
N VAL A 36 -1.08 -9.58 -3.77
CA VAL A 36 -2.02 -10.46 -4.50
C VAL A 36 -2.97 -9.63 -5.36
N LEU A 37 -3.56 -8.57 -4.80
CA LEU A 37 -4.54 -7.71 -5.48
C LEU A 37 -3.91 -6.92 -6.64
N PHE A 38 -2.77 -6.28 -6.40
CA PHE A 38 -2.15 -5.33 -7.33
C PHE A 38 -0.93 -5.89 -8.07
N GLY A 39 -0.38 -7.01 -7.60
CA GLY A 39 0.89 -7.54 -8.09
C GLY A 39 2.09 -6.98 -7.33
N LEU A 40 3.20 -7.72 -7.37
CA LEU A 40 4.51 -7.18 -7.00
C LEU A 40 4.94 -6.18 -8.10
N PRO A 41 5.32 -4.93 -7.75
CA PRO A 41 5.84 -3.97 -8.72
C PRO A 41 7.06 -4.51 -9.48
N ASP A 42 7.28 -4.03 -10.71
CA ASP A 42 8.45 -4.45 -11.48
C ASP A 42 9.74 -3.79 -11.05
N ARG A 43 9.63 -2.61 -10.42
CA ARG A 43 10.74 -1.81 -9.92
C ARG A 43 10.66 -1.69 -8.41
N ASN A 44 11.82 -1.51 -7.78
CA ASN A 44 11.86 -1.31 -6.33
C ASN A 44 11.24 0.07 -6.01
N PRO A 45 10.17 0.14 -5.19
CA PRO A 45 9.51 1.41 -4.86
C PRO A 45 10.43 2.40 -4.13
N SER A 46 11.55 1.92 -3.58
CA SER A 46 12.55 2.72 -2.86
C SER A 46 13.89 2.78 -3.61
N GLU A 47 13.92 2.67 -4.94
CA GLU A 47 15.17 2.72 -5.73
C GLU A 47 16.11 3.87 -5.35
N GLU A 48 15.56 5.07 -5.12
CA GLU A 48 16.30 6.26 -4.69
C GLU A 48 17.05 6.09 -3.35
N LYS A 49 16.59 5.15 -2.51
CA LYS A 49 17.15 4.84 -1.18
C LYS A 49 17.90 3.50 -1.17
N GLY A 50 18.05 2.85 -2.32
CA GLY A 50 18.64 1.52 -2.49
C GLY A 50 17.65 0.37 -2.33
N ILE A 51 18.14 -0.87 -2.45
CA ILE A 51 17.32 -2.08 -2.31
C ILE A 51 17.01 -2.32 -0.84
N ASP A 52 15.75 -2.13 -0.44
CA ASP A 52 15.28 -2.42 0.91
C ASP A 52 15.33 -3.94 1.19
N LYS A 53 15.64 -4.32 2.42
CA LYS A 53 15.65 -5.73 2.87
C LYS A 53 14.31 -6.39 2.65
N VAL A 54 13.21 -5.65 2.80
CA VAL A 54 11.85 -6.15 2.51
C VAL A 54 11.74 -6.51 1.04
N TRP A 55 12.24 -5.66 0.14
CA TRP A 55 12.26 -5.92 -1.30
C TRP A 55 13.08 -7.17 -1.64
N GLN A 56 14.26 -7.34 -1.03
CA GLN A 56 15.10 -8.54 -1.23
C GLN A 56 14.37 -9.82 -0.80
N VAL A 57 13.66 -9.79 0.33
CA VAL A 57 12.87 -10.93 0.81
C VAL A 57 11.73 -11.24 -0.17
N LEU A 58 11.00 -10.21 -0.63
CA LEU A 58 9.93 -10.39 -1.60
C LEU A 58 10.45 -10.99 -2.91
N LEU A 59 11.56 -10.47 -3.46
CA LEU A 59 12.17 -11.04 -4.66
C LEU A 59 12.60 -12.48 -4.45
N LYS A 60 13.31 -12.78 -3.35
CA LYS A 60 13.77 -14.14 -3.05
C LYS A 60 12.64 -15.17 -3.02
N HIS A 61 11.47 -14.81 -2.48
CA HIS A 61 10.36 -15.75 -2.30
C HIS A 61 9.33 -15.73 -3.43
N LEU A 62 9.11 -14.59 -4.09
CA LEU A 62 8.05 -14.43 -5.09
C LEU A 62 8.60 -14.36 -6.53
N ARG A 63 9.84 -13.90 -6.72
CA ARG A 63 10.54 -13.80 -8.02
C ARG A 63 12.01 -14.26 -7.92
N PRO A 64 12.27 -15.51 -7.49
CA PRO A 64 13.64 -16.04 -7.34
C PRO A 64 14.47 -16.03 -8.65
N GLU A 65 13.81 -15.95 -9.81
CA GLU A 65 14.40 -15.83 -11.13
C GLU A 65 14.96 -14.42 -11.46
N ASP A 66 14.55 -13.39 -10.71
CA ASP A 66 15.01 -12.03 -10.98
C ASP A 66 16.49 -11.89 -10.65
N ALA A 67 17.28 -11.33 -11.58
CA ALA A 67 18.72 -11.15 -11.41
C ALA A 67 19.10 -10.34 -10.15
N ALA A 68 18.18 -9.51 -9.64
CA ALA A 68 18.32 -8.76 -8.40
C ALA A 68 18.25 -9.64 -7.13
N ALA A 69 17.69 -10.85 -7.19
CA ALA A 69 17.69 -11.84 -6.11
C ALA A 69 19.03 -12.58 -5.98
N SER A 70 19.85 -12.60 -7.05
CA SER A 70 21.13 -13.33 -7.14
C SER A 70 22.32 -12.67 -6.44
N GLN A 71 22.13 -11.58 -5.68
CA GLN A 71 23.24 -11.01 -4.90
C GLN A 71 23.70 -12.02 -3.84
N PRO A 72 24.99 -12.42 -3.82
CA PRO A 72 25.48 -13.42 -2.88
C PRO A 72 25.54 -12.82 -1.48
N GLN A 73 24.48 -12.99 -0.69
CA GLN A 73 24.57 -12.79 0.74
C GLN A 73 25.40 -13.94 1.34
N ARG A 74 26.43 -13.60 2.12
CA ARG A 74 27.21 -14.55 2.94
C ARG A 74 26.25 -15.40 3.78
N SER A 75 25.92 -16.58 3.28
CA SER A 75 25.08 -17.54 3.97
C SER A 75 25.85 -18.11 5.16
N SER A 76 25.35 -17.83 6.36
CA SER A 76 25.75 -18.50 7.58
C SER A 76 25.39 -19.98 7.47
N ARG A 77 26.40 -20.86 7.52
CA ARG A 77 26.32 -22.34 7.41
C ARG A 77 25.39 -23.04 8.42
N ARG A 78 24.65 -22.32 9.27
CA ARG A 78 23.81 -22.92 10.32
C ARG A 78 22.38 -23.30 9.89
N ALA A 79 21.92 -22.89 8.72
CA ALA A 79 20.53 -23.14 8.28
C ALA A 79 20.36 -24.39 7.38
N ALA A 80 21.45 -25.03 6.94
CA ALA A 80 21.39 -26.12 5.96
C ALA A 80 21.00 -27.49 6.54
N ALA A 81 20.88 -27.63 7.86
CA ALA A 81 20.66 -28.93 8.52
C ALA A 81 19.20 -29.24 8.91
N ALA A 82 18.24 -28.32 8.69
CA ALA A 82 16.87 -28.47 9.19
C ALA A 82 15.82 -28.81 8.11
N SER A 83 16.19 -28.95 6.84
CA SER A 83 15.24 -28.99 5.72
C SER A 83 14.95 -30.38 5.15
N ALA A 84 15.32 -31.46 5.84
CA ALA A 84 15.31 -32.81 5.27
C ALA A 84 14.03 -33.64 5.48
N THR A 85 12.96 -33.10 6.10
CA THR A 85 11.85 -33.99 6.53
C THR A 85 10.45 -33.38 6.51
N GLN A 86 10.06 -32.66 5.44
CA GLN A 86 8.65 -32.32 5.22
C GLN A 86 8.29 -32.53 3.75
N ALA A 87 7.09 -33.08 3.50
CA ALA A 87 6.43 -33.22 2.19
C ALA A 87 6.56 -31.92 1.36
N PRO A 88 6.39 -31.93 0.01
CA PRO A 88 6.56 -30.72 -0.78
C PRO A 88 5.45 -29.73 -0.41
N ALA A 89 5.70 -28.87 0.57
CA ALA A 89 4.90 -27.70 0.83
C ALA A 89 4.95 -26.88 -0.45
N THR A 90 3.78 -26.52 -0.99
CA THR A 90 3.67 -25.57 -2.09
C THR A 90 4.54 -24.37 -1.75
N THR A 91 5.44 -24.02 -2.66
CA THR A 91 6.38 -22.94 -2.41
C THR A 91 5.59 -21.63 -2.25
N ALA A 92 6.09 -20.68 -1.45
CA ALA A 92 5.43 -19.38 -1.28
C ALA A 92 5.13 -18.69 -2.63
N LYS A 93 5.94 -18.96 -3.66
CA LYS A 93 5.74 -18.52 -5.03
C LYS A 93 4.49 -19.15 -5.68
N GLU A 94 4.29 -20.45 -5.49
CA GLU A 94 3.14 -21.17 -6.05
C GLU A 94 1.84 -20.73 -5.40
N GLU A 95 1.83 -20.59 -4.07
CA GLU A 95 0.68 -20.05 -3.33
C GLU A 95 0.35 -18.63 -3.77
N TYR A 96 1.36 -17.76 -3.87
CA TYR A 96 1.19 -16.41 -4.39
C TYR A 96 0.62 -16.38 -5.81
N LYS A 97 1.13 -17.22 -6.72
CA LYS A 97 0.61 -17.32 -8.10
C LYS A 97 -0.82 -17.83 -8.13
N HIS A 98 -1.15 -18.82 -7.32
CA HIS A 98 -2.50 -19.35 -7.19
C HIS A 98 -3.45 -18.25 -6.71
N ASP A 99 -3.13 -17.58 -5.62
CA ASP A 99 -3.93 -16.49 -5.07
C ASP A 99 -4.07 -15.32 -6.04
N GLN A 100 -3.00 -14.96 -6.76
CA GLN A 100 -3.06 -13.92 -7.78
C GLN A 100 -4.01 -14.31 -8.92
N SER A 101 -4.03 -15.58 -9.34
CA SER A 101 -4.95 -16.07 -10.38
C SER A 101 -6.43 -16.00 -9.98
N LEU A 102 -6.70 -16.03 -8.66
CA LEU A 102 -8.04 -15.89 -8.11
C LEU A 102 -8.37 -14.43 -7.86
N TYR A 103 -7.49 -13.69 -7.18
CA TYR A 103 -7.84 -12.43 -6.54
C TYR A 103 -7.20 -11.18 -7.16
N SER A 104 -6.33 -11.30 -8.16
CA SER A 104 -5.76 -10.12 -8.81
C SER A 104 -6.85 -9.21 -9.38
N LEU A 105 -6.76 -7.91 -9.10
CA LEU A 105 -7.67 -6.93 -9.70
C LEU A 105 -7.52 -6.86 -11.21
N ALA A 106 -6.34 -7.16 -11.76
CA ALA A 106 -6.09 -7.12 -13.21
C ALA A 106 -6.76 -8.28 -13.95
N SER A 107 -6.56 -9.52 -13.48
CA SER A 107 -6.94 -10.73 -14.22
C SER A 107 -7.62 -11.83 -13.40
N GLY A 108 -7.81 -11.62 -12.09
CA GLY A 108 -8.33 -12.63 -11.16
C GLY A 108 -9.71 -13.18 -11.55
N SER A 109 -9.91 -14.47 -11.30
CA SER A 109 -11.11 -15.24 -11.66
C SER A 109 -12.21 -15.24 -10.59
N ASN A 110 -11.91 -14.83 -9.36
CA ASN A 110 -12.88 -14.78 -8.27
C ASN A 110 -14.09 -13.89 -8.64
N PRO A 111 -15.35 -14.35 -8.44
CA PRO A 111 -16.54 -13.61 -8.86
C PRO A 111 -16.65 -12.19 -8.28
N ILE A 112 -16.22 -12.00 -7.02
CA ILE A 112 -16.25 -10.71 -6.34
C ILE A 112 -15.26 -9.75 -6.99
N ILE A 113 -14.02 -10.20 -7.20
CA ILE A 113 -12.96 -9.41 -7.84
C ILE A 113 -13.33 -9.07 -9.28
N ARG A 114 -13.91 -10.02 -10.02
CA ARG A 114 -14.41 -9.79 -11.38
C ARG A 114 -15.50 -8.70 -11.39
N ARG A 115 -16.44 -8.74 -10.46
CA ARG A 115 -17.48 -7.70 -10.31
C ARG A 115 -16.87 -6.33 -9.97
N CYS A 116 -15.92 -6.30 -9.03
CA CYS A 116 -15.19 -5.08 -8.68
C CYS A 116 -14.44 -4.49 -9.90
N ARG A 117 -13.72 -5.34 -10.66
CA ARG A 117 -13.03 -4.93 -11.88
C ARG A 117 -14.00 -4.37 -12.93
N GLN A 118 -15.16 -5.00 -13.12
CA GLN A 118 -16.20 -4.50 -14.02
C GLN A 118 -16.71 -3.12 -13.58
N GLY A 119 -16.99 -2.94 -12.28
CA GLY A 119 -17.41 -1.65 -11.73
C GLY A 119 -16.35 -0.56 -11.90
N LEU A 120 -15.08 -0.88 -11.63
CA LEU A 120 -13.95 0.03 -11.86
C LEU A 120 -13.72 0.35 -13.35
N GLY A 121 -14.04 -0.59 -14.24
CA GLY A 121 -13.97 -0.40 -15.69
C GLY A 121 -15.11 0.43 -16.26
N ALA A 122 -16.27 0.45 -15.58
CA ALA A 122 -17.43 1.24 -16.00
C ALA A 122 -17.23 2.76 -15.80
N ILE A 123 -16.32 3.15 -14.89
CA ILE A 123 -16.03 4.56 -14.59
C ILE A 123 -14.65 4.90 -15.15
N SER A 124 -14.62 5.80 -16.14
CA SER A 124 -13.36 6.26 -16.75
C SER A 124 -12.42 6.83 -15.70
N GLY A 125 -11.18 6.31 -15.65
CA GLY A 125 -10.15 6.72 -14.71
C GLY A 125 -10.24 6.14 -13.28
N ALA A 126 -11.31 5.41 -12.92
CA ALA A 126 -11.46 4.89 -11.55
C ALA A 126 -10.38 3.86 -11.17
N SER A 127 -10.02 2.97 -12.10
CA SER A 127 -8.93 2.00 -11.89
C SER A 127 -7.58 2.68 -11.62
N GLU A 128 -7.30 3.79 -12.30
CA GLU A 128 -6.07 4.56 -12.09
C GLU A 128 -6.09 5.32 -10.77
N MET A 129 -7.20 5.97 -10.45
CA MET A 129 -7.39 6.65 -9.17
C MET A 129 -7.19 5.68 -7.99
N LEU A 130 -7.78 4.48 -8.06
CA LEU A 130 -7.61 3.46 -7.02
C LEU A 130 -6.12 3.14 -6.81
N ARG A 131 -5.37 2.88 -7.89
CA ARG A 131 -3.92 2.61 -7.80
C ARG A 131 -3.16 3.76 -7.14
N LYS A 132 -3.47 5.01 -7.50
CA LYS A 132 -2.86 6.20 -6.89
C LYS A 132 -3.18 6.34 -5.40
N LEU A 133 -4.42 6.05 -4.99
CA LEU A 133 -4.85 6.11 -3.59
C LEU A 133 -4.12 5.10 -2.70
N VAL A 134 -3.82 3.91 -3.24
CA VAL A 134 -3.15 2.84 -2.50
C VAL A 134 -1.64 2.78 -2.71
N ASP A 135 -1.04 3.78 -3.38
CA ASP A 135 0.38 3.75 -3.73
C ASP A 135 1.26 3.48 -2.50
N PHE A 136 2.28 2.63 -2.62
CA PHE A 136 3.18 2.34 -1.50
C PHE A 136 3.92 3.59 -1.00
N ASN A 137 4.29 4.50 -1.89
CA ASN A 137 4.93 5.75 -1.53
C ASN A 137 3.85 6.78 -1.16
N PRO A 138 3.75 7.19 0.12
CA PRO A 138 2.72 8.14 0.54
C PRO A 138 2.85 9.50 -0.14
N SER A 139 4.04 9.89 -0.60
CA SER A 139 4.26 11.13 -1.36
C SER A 139 3.68 11.08 -2.78
N GLN A 140 3.42 9.89 -3.32
CA GLN A 140 2.78 9.70 -4.62
C GLN A 140 1.25 9.62 -4.51
N ARG A 141 0.71 9.46 -3.28
CA ARG A 141 -0.73 9.41 -3.05
C ARG A 141 -1.35 10.81 -3.25
N PRO A 142 -2.49 10.91 -3.94
CA PRO A 142 -3.16 12.18 -4.13
C PRO A 142 -3.75 12.67 -2.81
N THR A 143 -3.73 13.99 -2.62
CA THR A 143 -4.46 14.66 -1.55
C THR A 143 -5.97 14.57 -1.81
N LEU A 144 -6.78 14.67 -0.76
CA LEU A 144 -8.24 14.70 -0.90
C LEU A 144 -8.71 15.77 -1.89
N LYS A 145 -8.07 16.95 -1.88
CA LYS A 145 -8.35 18.02 -2.84
C LYS A 145 -8.15 17.53 -4.29
N GLN A 146 -7.00 16.92 -4.59
CA GLN A 146 -6.72 16.38 -5.94
C GLN A 146 -7.73 15.29 -6.35
N VAL A 147 -8.16 14.44 -5.42
CA VAL A 147 -9.19 13.42 -5.66
C VAL A 147 -10.52 14.07 -6.04
N MET A 148 -10.99 15.06 -5.27
CA MET A 148 -12.27 15.73 -5.51
C MET A 148 -12.35 16.46 -6.85
N TYR A 149 -11.24 17.03 -7.32
CA TYR A 149 -11.16 17.71 -8.62
C TYR A 149 -10.84 16.76 -9.78
N HIS A 150 -10.73 15.45 -9.54
CA HIS A 150 -10.42 14.51 -10.62
C HIS A 150 -11.58 14.40 -11.63
N PRO A 151 -11.30 14.27 -12.95
CA PRO A 151 -12.33 14.20 -13.98
C PRO A 151 -13.35 13.07 -13.80
N MET A 152 -12.99 12.00 -13.09
CA MET A 152 -13.91 10.89 -12.79
C MET A 152 -15.15 11.32 -11.99
N PHE A 153 -15.07 12.43 -11.25
CA PHE A 153 -16.18 12.97 -10.47
C PHE A 153 -16.87 14.15 -11.16
N SER A 154 -16.54 14.45 -12.42
CA SER A 154 -17.13 15.57 -13.17
C SER A 154 -18.66 15.54 -13.20
N VAL A 155 -19.26 14.35 -13.32
CA VAL A 155 -20.73 14.16 -13.30
C VAL A 155 -21.34 14.52 -11.93
N LEU A 156 -20.56 14.48 -10.86
CA LEU A 156 -21.01 14.83 -9.50
C LEU A 156 -20.73 16.30 -9.16
N GLN A 157 -19.99 17.02 -10.02
CA GLN A 157 -19.71 18.43 -9.79
C GLN A 157 -20.92 19.25 -10.22
N ALA A 158 -21.45 20.07 -9.30
CA ALA A 158 -22.53 20.99 -9.61
C ALA A 158 -22.13 21.91 -10.76
N SER A 159 -23.00 22.02 -11.76
CA SER A 159 -22.77 22.92 -12.88
C SER A 159 -22.79 24.37 -12.38
N ALA A 160 -21.95 25.24 -12.94
CA ALA A 160 -21.98 26.66 -12.59
C ALA A 160 -23.31 27.36 -12.93
N ALA A 161 -24.18 26.69 -13.71
CA ALA A 161 -25.46 27.21 -14.19
C ALA A 161 -26.66 26.84 -13.30
N GLU A 162 -26.55 25.80 -12.47
CA GLU A 162 -27.55 25.51 -11.44
C GLU A 162 -27.33 26.47 -10.27
N SER A 163 -28.36 27.23 -9.90
CA SER A 163 -28.26 28.23 -8.84
C SER A 163 -27.66 27.57 -7.59
N ARG A 164 -26.44 27.97 -7.23
CA ARG A 164 -25.77 27.53 -6.00
C ARG A 164 -26.60 28.02 -4.82
N GLY A 165 -27.53 27.19 -4.36
CA GLY A 165 -28.02 27.27 -2.99
C GLY A 165 -26.82 27.16 -2.04
N PRO A 166 -26.88 27.77 -0.85
CA PRO A 166 -25.87 27.52 0.17
C PRO A 166 -25.80 26.01 0.43
N ALA A 167 -24.59 25.47 0.60
CA ALA A 167 -24.43 24.07 0.99
C ALA A 167 -25.14 23.84 2.33
N ASP A 168 -25.91 22.75 2.42
CA ASP A 168 -26.62 22.39 3.67
C ASP A 168 -25.64 22.26 4.85
N TYR A 169 -24.40 21.83 4.56
CA TYR A 169 -23.32 21.70 5.53
C TYR A 169 -22.00 22.20 4.96
N VAL A 170 -21.32 23.07 5.71
CA VAL A 170 -19.96 23.54 5.40
C VAL A 170 -18.99 22.89 6.37
N ILE A 171 -18.24 21.90 5.91
CA ILE A 171 -17.26 21.24 6.78
C ILE A 171 -15.96 22.04 6.81
N ARG A 172 -15.72 22.76 7.91
CA ARG A 172 -14.51 23.56 8.13
C ARG A 172 -13.36 22.69 8.64
N TYR A 173 -12.71 21.93 7.76
CA TYR A 173 -11.60 21.05 8.19
C TYR A 173 -10.24 21.71 8.42
N TYR A 174 -10.09 23.01 8.15
CA TYR A 174 -8.86 23.73 8.46
C TYR A 174 -9.19 25.15 8.91
N LYS A 175 -9.41 25.35 10.22
CA LYS A 175 -9.14 26.68 10.80
C LYS A 175 -7.63 26.86 10.68
N ASN A 176 -7.19 27.70 9.75
CA ASN A 176 -5.90 28.37 9.93
C ASN A 176 -6.06 29.16 11.22
N THR A 177 -5.35 28.77 12.28
CA THR A 177 -5.32 29.52 13.53
C THR A 177 -4.49 30.79 13.32
N SER A 178 -4.98 31.69 12.49
CA SER A 178 -4.55 33.09 12.49
C SER A 178 -5.54 33.85 13.36
N ALA A 179 -5.13 33.99 14.62
CA ALA A 179 -5.49 35.03 15.59
C ALA A 179 -6.97 35.45 15.71
N GLY A 180 -7.56 35.06 16.85
CA GLY A 180 -8.45 35.92 17.63
C GLY A 180 -9.84 36.20 17.05
N GLU A 181 -10.77 35.26 17.19
CA GLU A 181 -12.19 35.58 17.34
C GLU A 181 -12.92 34.43 18.08
N PRO A 182 -13.91 34.74 18.95
CA PRO A 182 -14.52 33.77 19.85
C PRO A 182 -15.42 32.78 19.11
N SER A 183 -15.31 31.50 19.46
CA SER A 183 -16.20 30.45 18.95
C SER A 183 -17.66 30.70 19.36
N PRO A 184 -18.63 30.58 18.45
CA PRO A 184 -20.03 30.44 18.83
C PRO A 184 -20.33 29.02 19.35
N PRO A 185 -21.38 28.85 20.18
CA PRO A 185 -21.63 27.61 20.90
C PRO A 185 -22.09 26.48 19.99
N ASP A 186 -21.71 25.27 20.37
CA ASP A 186 -22.02 24.01 19.68
C ASP A 186 -23.53 23.69 19.72
N VAL A 187 -24.09 23.33 18.56
CA VAL A 187 -25.22 22.39 18.41
C VAL A 187 -24.96 21.52 17.19
#